data_AF-A0A9E2W1V6-F1
#
_entry.id   AF-A0A9E2W1V6-F1
#
_cell.length_a   1.000
_cell.length_b   1.000
_cell.length_c   1.000
_cell.angle_alpha   90.00
_cell.angle_beta   90.00
_cell.angle_gamma   90.00
#
_symmetry.space_group_name_H-M   'P 1'
#
loop_
_entity.id
_entity.type
_entity.pdbx_description
1 polymer ?
#
loop_
_entity_poly.entity_id
_entity_poly.type
_entity_poly.pdbx_seq_one_letter_code
_entity_poly.pdbx_strand_id
1 'polypeptide(L)'
;MQRLIIQIGAGGSIGNRAKAMKRRGLQRWFSPRRWRGISHAPTLLPREGLELQALLRIALRDQNQFSLHLQPQFDLLSGDIVGAEALLRWIHPQRGEIPPGTFIPVAEAGGLITQIGDWVLKEACRIARILWDNGWPICIAINLSALQLRKRNLVELVGEALANKHLPPQALEIELTESCLIEDKDIASETIARLSAMGVRTTIDDFGTGFSSLSYLCALPVRAIKIDRSFVQQMEHSQKNERLVKGLIRLAHSLELSVLAEGVETATQMSLLRRYGCDAMQGWLASKALPLPTLITYLKENGLQGALAVEQEGELMSTMLKASLGLTRASLEPPVSPDCAD
;
A
#
# COMPACT_ATOMS: atom_id res chain seq x y z
N MET A 1 46.47 -42.77 18.68
CA MET A 1 46.78 -43.71 17.58
C MET A 1 47.01 -42.89 16.32
N GLN A 2 48.26 -42.94 15.82
CA GLN A 2 48.87 -42.47 14.55
C GLN A 2 47.93 -42.00 13.41
N ARG A 3 48.26 -41.12 12.45
CA ARG A 3 49.37 -40.25 11.99
C ARG A 3 48.75 -39.41 10.84
N LEU A 4 48.96 -38.09 10.76
CA LEU A 4 49.86 -37.36 9.83
C LEU A 4 49.62 -37.61 8.31
N ILE A 5 49.38 -36.54 7.53
CA ILE A 5 50.25 -36.07 6.42
C ILE A 5 49.78 -34.68 5.92
N ILE A 6 50.78 -33.81 5.78
CA ILE A 6 50.76 -32.46 5.21
C ILE A 6 51.02 -32.56 3.71
N GLN A 7 50.34 -31.78 2.87
CA GLN A 7 51.01 -31.22 1.69
C GLN A 7 50.47 -29.83 1.33
N ILE A 8 51.42 -28.91 1.25
CA ILE A 8 51.29 -27.48 0.94
C ILE A 8 51.53 -27.32 -0.56
N GLY A 9 50.70 -26.54 -1.25
CA GLY A 9 50.89 -26.13 -2.64
C GLY A 9 50.35 -24.72 -2.83
N ALA A 10 51.26 -23.79 -3.11
CA ALA A 10 51.13 -22.35 -3.04
C ALA A 10 50.16 -21.69 -4.04
N GLY A 11 49.65 -20.51 -3.66
CA GLY A 11 49.39 -19.42 -4.59
C GLY A 11 47.97 -18.89 -4.60
N GLY A 12 47.76 -17.67 -4.06
CA GLY A 12 46.59 -16.85 -4.39
C GLY A 12 45.90 -16.20 -3.19
N SER A 13 46.34 -14.98 -2.89
CA SER A 13 45.66 -14.00 -2.04
C SER A 13 44.15 -13.90 -2.30
N ILE A 14 43.32 -13.96 -1.24
CA ILE A 14 42.13 -13.12 -1.04
C ILE A 14 41.84 -13.11 0.47
N GLY A 15 41.87 -11.92 1.06
CA GLY A 15 41.59 -11.67 2.46
C GLY A 15 40.12 -11.87 2.85
N ASN A 16 39.96 -12.34 4.10
CA ASN A 16 38.86 -12.09 5.02
C ASN A 16 37.43 -12.49 4.60
N ARG A 17 37.12 -13.79 4.73
CA ARG A 17 35.81 -14.28 5.19
C ARG A 17 35.88 -14.57 6.69
N ALA A 18 35.48 -13.61 7.52
CA ALA A 18 35.14 -13.83 8.92
C ALA A 18 34.15 -12.76 9.41
N LYS A 19 32.86 -13.03 9.25
CA LYS A 19 31.76 -12.58 10.13
C LYS A 19 30.44 -13.20 9.63
N ALA A 20 30.32 -14.51 9.84
CA ALA A 20 29.03 -15.18 9.88
C ALA A 20 28.53 -15.20 11.33
N MET A 21 27.20 -15.15 11.50
CA MET A 21 26.44 -15.26 12.76
C MET A 21 26.47 -14.06 13.71
N LYS A 22 25.59 -13.08 13.45
CA LYS A 22 24.62 -12.53 14.42
C LYS A 22 23.83 -11.41 13.74
N ARG A 23 22.65 -11.76 13.21
CA ARG A 23 21.50 -10.86 12.90
C ARG A 23 20.37 -11.72 12.33
N ARG A 24 19.83 -12.61 13.17
CA ARG A 24 18.51 -13.22 12.99
C ARG A 24 17.62 -12.61 14.06
N GLY A 25 16.61 -11.86 13.65
CA GLY A 25 15.66 -11.18 14.52
C GLY A 25 15.30 -9.81 13.95
N LEU A 26 14.04 -9.63 13.57
CA LEU A 26 13.40 -8.39 13.06
C LEU A 26 13.78 -7.94 11.63
N GLN A 27 13.41 -8.72 10.61
CA GLN A 27 13.31 -8.22 9.22
C GLN A 27 12.18 -8.90 8.41
N ARG A 28 11.06 -9.26 9.05
CA ARG A 28 10.10 -10.20 8.40
C ARG A 28 8.66 -9.74 8.27
N TRP A 29 8.40 -8.46 8.37
CA TRP A 29 7.06 -7.95 8.19
C TRP A 29 7.11 -6.72 7.28
N PHE A 30 6.33 -6.79 6.19
CA PHE A 30 5.91 -5.70 5.29
C PHE A 30 6.73 -5.36 4.03
N SER A 31 6.11 -5.61 2.87
CA SER A 31 6.25 -4.87 1.60
C SER A 31 5.16 -5.29 0.61
N PRO A 32 4.23 -4.42 0.16
CA PRO A 32 3.43 -4.68 -1.03
C PRO A 32 4.27 -4.39 -2.27
N ARG A 33 5.40 -5.09 -2.49
CA ARG A 33 6.17 -5.00 -3.75
C ARG A 33 6.92 -6.27 -4.05
N ARG A 34 6.38 -7.06 -4.98
CA ARG A 34 7.04 -7.42 -6.24
C ARG A 34 6.03 -8.13 -7.16
N TRP A 35 5.06 -7.39 -7.70
CA TRP A 35 4.30 -7.83 -8.87
C TRP A 35 5.19 -7.61 -10.10
N ARG A 36 6.10 -8.55 -10.36
CA ARG A 36 6.70 -8.64 -11.68
C ARG A 36 5.76 -9.44 -12.55
N GLY A 37 5.18 -8.80 -13.56
CA GLY A 37 4.59 -9.49 -14.70
C GLY A 37 5.63 -10.46 -15.29
N ILE A 38 5.33 -11.75 -15.24
CA ILE A 38 5.99 -12.76 -16.04
C ILE A 38 4.98 -13.18 -17.10
N SER A 39 5.20 -12.72 -18.33
CA SER A 39 4.45 -13.17 -19.51
C SER A 39 4.81 -14.61 -19.86
N HIS A 40 3.79 -15.47 -19.80
CA HIS A 40 3.47 -16.61 -20.67
C HIS A 40 4.59 -17.57 -21.14
N ALA A 41 4.88 -18.52 -20.25
CA ALA A 41 4.85 -19.97 -20.52
C ALA A 41 4.32 -20.64 -19.24
N PRO A 42 3.63 -21.81 -19.28
CA PRO A 42 3.25 -22.51 -18.06
C PRO A 42 4.53 -23.00 -17.37
N THR A 43 5.11 -22.12 -16.55
CA THR A 43 6.19 -22.49 -15.65
C THR A 43 5.53 -23.41 -14.65
N LEU A 44 5.88 -24.70 -14.69
CA LEU A 44 5.41 -25.67 -13.72
C LEU A 44 5.66 -25.07 -12.34
N LEU A 45 4.57 -24.87 -11.59
CA LEU A 45 4.68 -24.43 -10.21
C LEU A 45 5.53 -25.47 -9.48
N PRO A 46 6.54 -25.06 -8.69
CA PRO A 46 7.21 -25.98 -7.76
C PRO A 46 6.17 -26.72 -6.92
N ARG A 47 6.53 -27.89 -6.38
CA ARG A 47 5.59 -28.73 -5.59
C ARG A 47 4.79 -27.94 -4.54
N GLU A 48 5.46 -27.02 -3.84
CA GLU A 48 4.84 -26.13 -2.86
C GLU A 48 3.76 -25.20 -3.46
N GLY A 49 3.97 -24.73 -4.69
CA GLY A 49 3.00 -23.91 -5.42
C GLY A 49 1.77 -24.70 -5.90
N LEU A 50 1.93 -25.96 -6.29
CA LEU A 50 0.80 -26.83 -6.64
C LEU A 50 -0.08 -27.14 -5.42
N GLU A 51 0.54 -27.42 -4.27
CA GLU A 51 -0.17 -27.59 -3.00
C GLU A 51 -0.93 -26.32 -2.64
N LEU A 52 -0.29 -25.16 -2.73
CA LEU A 52 -0.94 -23.88 -2.43
C LEU A 52 -2.10 -23.57 -3.39
N GLN A 53 -1.97 -23.89 -4.67
CA GLN A 53 -3.03 -23.74 -5.66
C GLN A 53 -4.24 -24.62 -5.34
N ALA A 54 -4.03 -25.86 -4.90
CA ALA A 54 -5.10 -26.75 -4.46
C ALA A 54 -5.84 -26.17 -3.24
N LEU A 55 -5.09 -25.64 -2.26
CA LEU A 55 -5.67 -24.97 -1.09
C LEU A 55 -6.47 -23.72 -1.47
N LEU A 56 -5.98 -22.91 -2.43
CA LEU A 56 -6.71 -21.74 -2.94
C LEU A 56 -8.05 -22.13 -3.58
N ARG A 57 -8.10 -23.24 -4.33
CA ARG A 57 -9.36 -23.74 -4.90
C ARG A 57 -10.35 -24.16 -3.82
N ILE A 58 -9.87 -24.70 -2.70
CA ILE A 58 -10.72 -25.02 -1.54
C ILE A 58 -11.24 -23.73 -0.91
N ALA A 59 -10.37 -22.75 -0.66
CA ALA A 59 -10.74 -21.45 -0.10
C ALA A 59 -11.75 -20.68 -0.98
N LEU A 60 -11.68 -20.81 -2.31
CA LEU A 60 -12.67 -20.21 -3.21
C LEU A 60 -14.06 -20.86 -3.11
N ARG A 61 -14.13 -22.14 -2.73
CA ARG A 61 -15.39 -22.84 -2.47
C ARG A 61 -15.92 -22.54 -1.06
N ASP A 62 -15.03 -22.48 -0.08
CA ASP A 62 -15.29 -22.11 1.31
C ASP A 62 -14.84 -20.66 1.56
N GLN A 63 -15.68 -19.73 1.11
CA GLN A 63 -15.39 -18.28 1.09
C GLN A 63 -15.15 -17.67 2.49
N ASN A 64 -15.36 -18.42 3.57
CA ASN A 64 -15.08 -17.99 4.94
C ASN A 64 -13.58 -17.85 5.25
N GLN A 65 -12.71 -18.30 4.34
CA GLN A 65 -11.26 -18.19 4.49
C GLN A 65 -10.69 -16.86 3.98
N PHE A 66 -11.46 -16.10 3.20
CA PHE A 66 -11.04 -14.80 2.71
C PHE A 66 -11.67 -13.68 3.53
N SER A 67 -10.91 -12.62 3.77
CA SER A 67 -11.42 -11.38 4.33
C SER A 67 -10.75 -10.18 3.67
N LEU A 68 -11.41 -9.02 3.72
CA LEU A 68 -10.83 -7.75 3.31
C LEU A 68 -10.46 -6.95 4.56
N HIS A 69 -9.20 -6.55 4.64
CA HIS A 69 -8.77 -5.52 5.59
C HIS A 69 -8.70 -4.20 4.85
N LEU A 70 -9.26 -3.15 5.43
CA LEU A 70 -9.36 -1.83 4.83
C LEU A 70 -8.28 -0.93 5.40
N GLN A 71 -7.42 -0.39 4.55
CA GLN A 71 -6.46 0.64 4.96
C GLN A 71 -7.01 2.02 4.62
N PRO A 72 -7.32 2.87 5.61
CA PRO A 72 -7.86 4.20 5.36
C PRO A 72 -6.88 5.10 4.58
N GLN A 73 -7.45 5.92 3.71
CA GLN A 73 -6.79 6.94 2.92
C GLN A 73 -7.25 8.31 3.44
N PHE A 74 -6.31 9.19 3.74
CA PHE A 74 -6.58 10.45 4.39
C PHE A 74 -6.24 11.62 3.46
N ASP A 75 -7.14 12.59 3.37
CA ASP A 75 -6.87 13.86 2.73
C ASP A 75 -5.83 14.64 3.55
N LEU A 76 -4.77 15.10 2.89
CA LEU A 76 -3.64 15.75 3.55
C LEU A 76 -3.93 17.20 3.97
N LEU A 77 -5.02 17.79 3.49
CA LEU A 77 -5.40 19.15 3.83
C LEU A 77 -6.33 19.19 5.05
N SER A 78 -7.44 18.45 4.97
CA SER A 78 -8.50 18.37 5.97
C SER A 78 -8.21 17.35 7.08
N GLY A 79 -7.45 16.30 6.77
CA GLY A 79 -7.23 15.17 7.67
C GLY A 79 -8.34 14.11 7.63
N ASP A 80 -9.37 14.30 6.80
CA ASP A 80 -10.53 13.40 6.72
C ASP A 80 -10.20 12.11 5.97
N ILE A 81 -10.87 11.02 6.35
CA ILE A 81 -10.88 9.77 5.59
C ILE A 81 -11.70 9.98 4.31
N VAL A 82 -11.03 9.87 3.17
CA VAL A 82 -11.62 10.03 1.83
C VAL A 82 -11.83 8.71 1.10
N GLY A 83 -11.19 7.65 1.56
CA GLY A 83 -11.23 6.33 0.94
C GLY A 83 -10.65 5.26 1.84
N ALA A 84 -10.73 4.01 1.40
CA ALA A 84 -9.98 2.92 2.00
C ALA A 84 -9.61 1.87 0.96
N GLU A 85 -8.34 1.44 0.97
CA GLU A 85 -7.88 0.36 0.11
C GLU A 85 -8.25 -1.00 0.73
N ALA A 86 -8.94 -1.82 -0.03
CA ALA A 86 -9.31 -3.18 0.36
C ALA A 86 -8.19 -4.16 0.04
N LEU A 87 -7.54 -4.64 1.09
CA LEU A 87 -6.42 -5.57 0.99
C LEU A 87 -6.87 -6.97 1.39
N LEU A 88 -6.78 -7.90 0.44
CA LEU A 88 -7.14 -9.30 0.65
C LEU A 88 -6.30 -9.95 1.76
N ARG A 89 -6.95 -10.77 2.58
CA ARG A 89 -6.33 -11.66 3.56
C ARG A 89 -6.84 -13.07 3.34
N TRP A 90 -5.94 -14.04 3.44
CA TRP A 90 -6.31 -15.45 3.43
C TRP A 90 -6.00 -16.05 4.79
N ILE A 91 -7.06 -16.37 5.53
CA ILE A 91 -7.01 -16.99 6.85
C ILE A 91 -7.28 -18.49 6.67
N HIS A 92 -6.21 -19.26 6.56
CA HIS A 92 -6.31 -20.71 6.37
C HIS A 92 -6.53 -21.42 7.71
N PRO A 93 -7.50 -22.35 7.82
CA PRO A 93 -7.89 -22.94 9.12
C PRO A 93 -6.73 -23.61 9.88
N GLN A 94 -5.81 -24.27 9.17
CA GLN A 94 -4.66 -24.96 9.79
C GLN A 94 -3.33 -24.19 9.69
N ARG A 95 -3.20 -23.22 8.77
CA ARG A 95 -1.92 -22.53 8.49
C ARG A 95 -1.90 -21.10 9.01
N GLY A 96 -3.02 -20.61 9.54
CA GLY A 96 -3.19 -19.23 9.94
C GLY A 96 -3.21 -18.30 8.72
N GLU A 97 -2.84 -17.04 8.94
CA GLU A 97 -2.76 -16.04 7.88
C GLU A 97 -1.67 -16.39 6.86
N ILE A 98 -2.07 -16.58 5.60
CA ILE A 98 -1.16 -16.74 4.46
C ILE A 98 -1.03 -15.37 3.77
N PRO A 99 0.17 -14.78 3.72
CA PRO A 99 0.35 -13.44 3.13
C PRO A 99 0.02 -13.39 1.63
N PRO A 100 -0.55 -12.28 1.12
CA PRO A 100 -0.82 -12.07 -0.30
C PRO A 100 0.40 -12.31 -1.21
N GLY A 101 1.59 -11.86 -0.79
CA GLY A 101 2.82 -12.09 -1.54
C GLY A 101 3.20 -13.57 -1.74
N THR A 102 2.61 -14.48 -0.95
CA THR A 102 2.80 -15.94 -1.09
C THR A 102 1.80 -16.56 -2.05
N PHE A 103 0.51 -16.20 -1.94
CA PHE A 103 -0.54 -16.92 -2.66
C PHE A 103 -1.00 -16.25 -3.94
N ILE A 104 -0.85 -14.92 -4.09
CA ILE A 104 -1.32 -14.28 -5.31
C ILE A 104 -0.52 -14.72 -6.56
N PRO A 105 0.82 -14.80 -6.55
CA PRO A 105 1.55 -15.29 -7.72
C PRO A 105 1.10 -16.70 -8.16
N VAL A 106 0.73 -17.53 -7.19
CA VAL A 106 0.16 -18.86 -7.44
C VAL A 106 -1.26 -18.77 -8.01
N ALA A 107 -2.08 -17.85 -7.51
CA ALA A 107 -3.41 -17.59 -8.05
C ALA A 107 -3.38 -17.08 -9.50
N GLU A 108 -2.43 -16.21 -9.84
CA GLU A 108 -2.23 -15.70 -11.20
C GLU A 108 -1.77 -16.80 -12.15
N ALA A 109 -0.70 -17.52 -11.79
CA ALA A 109 -0.19 -18.65 -12.59
C ALA A 109 -1.26 -19.74 -12.79
N GLY A 110 -2.15 -19.92 -11.81
CA GLY A 110 -3.26 -20.87 -11.87
C GLY A 110 -4.56 -20.34 -12.46
N GLY A 111 -4.63 -19.07 -12.89
CA GLY A 111 -5.85 -18.40 -13.38
C GLY A 111 -6.93 -18.15 -12.31
N LEU A 112 -6.68 -18.51 -11.06
CA LEU A 112 -7.59 -18.37 -9.92
C LEU A 112 -7.76 -16.92 -9.48
N ILE A 113 -6.81 -16.04 -9.82
CA ILE A 113 -6.87 -14.61 -9.46
C ILE A 113 -8.16 -13.95 -9.96
N THR A 114 -8.70 -14.43 -11.08
CA THR A 114 -9.95 -13.91 -11.62
C THR A 114 -11.16 -14.22 -10.74
N GLN A 115 -11.23 -15.43 -10.17
CA GLN A 115 -12.30 -15.82 -9.24
C GLN A 115 -12.14 -15.11 -7.89
N ILE A 116 -10.89 -14.95 -7.43
CA ILE A 116 -10.58 -14.18 -6.23
C ILE A 116 -11.02 -12.72 -6.43
N GLY A 117 -10.71 -12.13 -7.57
CA GLY A 117 -11.09 -10.76 -7.86
C GLY A 117 -12.61 -10.55 -7.98
N ASP A 118 -13.35 -11.52 -8.55
CA ASP A 118 -14.82 -11.50 -8.55
C ASP A 118 -15.37 -11.55 -7.11
N TRP A 119 -14.73 -12.30 -6.21
CA TRP A 119 -15.07 -12.32 -4.78
C TRP A 119 -14.74 -10.98 -4.10
N VAL A 120 -13.54 -10.44 -4.33
CA VAL A 120 -13.09 -9.14 -3.79
C VAL A 120 -14.03 -8.03 -4.19
N LEU A 121 -14.44 -7.95 -5.46
CA LEU A 121 -15.39 -6.95 -5.95
C LEU A 121 -16.72 -7.00 -5.21
N LYS A 122 -17.30 -8.20 -5.06
CA LYS A 122 -18.58 -8.38 -4.37
C LYS A 122 -18.48 -8.01 -2.90
N GLU A 123 -17.39 -8.40 -2.24
CA GLU A 123 -17.17 -8.11 -0.84
C GLU A 123 -16.87 -6.62 -0.60
N ALA A 124 -16.09 -5.98 -1.47
CA ALA A 124 -15.86 -4.54 -1.45
C ALA A 124 -17.17 -3.75 -1.60
N CYS A 125 -18.03 -4.14 -2.54
CA CYS A 125 -19.37 -3.53 -2.68
C CYS A 125 -20.25 -3.79 -1.45
N ARG A 126 -20.19 -4.98 -0.84
CA ARG A 126 -20.91 -5.24 0.42
C ARG A 126 -20.42 -4.32 1.55
N ILE A 127 -19.11 -4.16 1.67
CA ILE A 127 -18.47 -3.29 2.68
C ILE A 127 -18.84 -1.82 2.44
N ALA A 128 -18.70 -1.34 1.20
CA ALA A 128 -19.07 0.03 0.83
C ALA A 128 -20.53 0.32 1.19
N ARG A 129 -21.47 -0.59 0.87
CA ARG A 129 -22.89 -0.41 1.24
C ARG A 129 -23.07 -0.25 2.75
N ILE A 130 -22.39 -1.07 3.55
CA ILE A 130 -22.45 -0.97 5.03
C ILE A 130 -21.98 0.40 5.50
N LEU A 131 -20.85 0.89 4.99
CA LEU A 131 -20.32 2.19 5.39
C LEU A 131 -21.29 3.33 5.00
N TRP A 132 -21.83 3.27 3.78
CA TRP A 132 -22.80 4.25 3.28
C TRP A 132 -24.12 4.24 4.06
N ASP A 133 -24.63 3.07 4.46
CA ASP A 133 -25.82 2.95 5.33
C ASP A 133 -25.62 3.58 6.72
N ASN A 134 -24.36 3.63 7.19
CA ASN A 134 -24.00 4.28 8.45
C ASN A 134 -23.63 5.77 8.26
N GLY A 135 -23.82 6.34 7.08
CA GLY A 135 -23.55 7.76 6.80
C GLY A 135 -22.09 8.10 6.51
N TRP A 136 -21.23 7.10 6.25
CA TRP A 136 -19.84 7.30 5.83
C TRP A 136 -19.69 6.97 4.34
N PRO A 137 -19.75 7.97 3.43
CA PRO A 137 -19.68 7.76 1.99
C PRO A 137 -18.22 7.52 1.51
N ILE A 138 -17.55 6.58 2.16
CA ILE A 138 -16.15 6.22 1.90
C ILE A 138 -16.08 5.43 0.59
N CYS A 139 -15.13 5.78 -0.26
CA CYS A 139 -14.79 5.03 -1.46
C CYS A 139 -13.94 3.81 -1.11
N ILE A 140 -14.30 2.63 -1.59
CA ILE A 140 -13.49 1.41 -1.42
C ILE A 140 -12.67 1.16 -2.68
N ALA A 141 -11.35 1.19 -2.55
CA ALA A 141 -10.42 0.89 -3.63
C ALA A 141 -10.08 -0.61 -3.66
N ILE A 142 -10.14 -1.23 -4.84
CA ILE A 142 -9.76 -2.62 -5.06
C ILE A 142 -8.63 -2.73 -6.09
N ASN A 143 -7.68 -3.63 -5.82
CA ASN A 143 -6.61 -3.94 -6.76
C ASN A 143 -7.12 -4.85 -7.89
N LEU A 144 -6.83 -4.50 -9.15
CA LEU A 144 -7.19 -5.30 -10.31
C LEU A 144 -5.97 -5.91 -10.98
N SER A 145 -6.02 -7.23 -11.23
CA SER A 145 -4.96 -7.93 -11.97
C SER A 145 -5.06 -7.73 -13.49
N ALA A 146 -3.92 -7.84 -14.19
CA ALA A 146 -3.85 -7.80 -15.66
C ALA A 146 -4.73 -8.89 -16.32
N LEU A 147 -4.87 -10.05 -15.69
CA LEU A 147 -5.73 -11.13 -16.20
C LEU A 147 -7.22 -10.77 -16.13
N GLN A 148 -7.65 -10.02 -15.10
CA GLN A 148 -9.03 -9.55 -15.00
C GLN A 148 -9.32 -8.40 -15.96
N LEU A 149 -8.37 -7.48 -16.14
CA LEU A 149 -8.51 -6.36 -17.08
C LEU A 149 -8.82 -6.82 -18.51
N ARG A 150 -8.33 -8.01 -18.89
CA ARG A 150 -8.58 -8.64 -20.20
C ARG A 150 -9.91 -9.36 -20.33
N LYS A 151 -10.66 -9.53 -19.23
CA LYS A 151 -11.99 -10.14 -19.30
C LYS A 151 -12.95 -9.17 -19.98
N ARG A 152 -13.53 -9.63 -21.09
CA ARG A 152 -14.54 -8.86 -21.84
C ARG A 152 -15.74 -8.44 -21.00
N ASN A 153 -16.08 -9.21 -19.96
CA ASN A 153 -17.23 -8.98 -19.10
C ASN A 153 -16.91 -8.22 -17.79
N LEU A 154 -15.71 -7.64 -17.63
CA LEU A 154 -15.32 -6.97 -16.39
C LEU A 154 -16.24 -5.77 -16.08
N VAL A 155 -16.52 -4.95 -17.08
CA VAL A 155 -17.35 -3.74 -16.91
C VAL A 155 -18.77 -4.12 -16.48
N GLU A 156 -19.32 -5.16 -17.07
CA GLU A 156 -20.63 -5.72 -16.75
C GLU A 156 -20.65 -6.26 -15.32
N LEU A 157 -19.62 -7.01 -14.91
CA LEU A 157 -19.49 -7.52 -13.53
C LEU A 157 -19.43 -6.39 -12.50
N VAL A 158 -18.70 -5.30 -12.79
CA VAL A 158 -18.63 -4.12 -11.92
C VAL A 158 -20.00 -3.44 -11.83
N GLY A 159 -20.66 -3.22 -12.97
CA GLY A 159 -22.00 -2.63 -13.01
C GLY A 159 -23.03 -3.47 -12.23
N GLU A 160 -23.03 -4.78 -12.41
CA GLU A 160 -23.89 -5.71 -11.66
C GLU A 160 -23.60 -5.67 -10.15
N ALA A 161 -22.33 -5.67 -9.74
CA ALA A 161 -21.97 -5.64 -8.32
C ALA A 161 -22.44 -4.36 -7.62
N LEU A 162 -22.29 -3.21 -8.28
CA LEU A 162 -22.78 -1.91 -7.80
C LEU A 162 -24.31 -1.86 -7.75
N ALA A 163 -24.97 -2.29 -8.83
CA ALA A 163 -26.43 -2.31 -8.93
C ALA A 163 -27.07 -3.21 -7.87
N ASN A 164 -26.53 -4.41 -7.66
CA ASN A 164 -27.01 -5.36 -6.66
C ASN A 164 -26.95 -4.81 -5.21
N LYS A 165 -26.10 -3.82 -4.97
CA LYS A 165 -25.96 -3.15 -3.67
C LYS A 165 -26.55 -1.74 -3.65
N HIS A 166 -27.18 -1.29 -4.74
CA HIS A 166 -27.68 0.07 -4.91
C HIS A 166 -26.61 1.11 -4.52
N LEU A 167 -25.38 0.86 -4.96
CA LEU A 167 -24.25 1.74 -4.69
C LEU A 167 -24.08 2.74 -5.83
N PRO A 168 -23.80 4.02 -5.51
CA PRO A 168 -23.33 4.94 -6.52
C PRO A 168 -21.96 4.48 -7.03
N PRO A 169 -21.66 4.63 -8.33
CA PRO A 169 -20.39 4.21 -8.92
C PRO A 169 -19.15 4.79 -8.23
N GLN A 170 -19.26 6.00 -7.66
CA GLN A 170 -18.18 6.68 -6.96
C GLN A 170 -17.83 6.05 -5.60
N ALA A 171 -18.61 5.07 -5.13
CA ALA A 171 -18.29 4.29 -3.92
C ALA A 171 -17.21 3.22 -4.16
N LEU A 172 -16.85 2.98 -5.42
CA LEU A 172 -15.84 2.00 -5.82
C LEU A 172 -14.73 2.67 -6.62
N GLU A 173 -13.50 2.27 -6.32
CA GLU A 173 -12.30 2.64 -7.06
C GLU A 173 -11.53 1.40 -7.49
N ILE A 174 -11.00 1.41 -8.71
CA ILE A 174 -10.22 0.32 -9.28
C ILE A 174 -8.78 0.80 -9.45
N GLU A 175 -7.88 0.11 -8.76
CA GLU A 175 -6.44 0.36 -8.80
C GLU A 175 -5.76 -0.59 -9.79
N LEU A 176 -4.93 -0.02 -10.65
CA LEU A 176 -4.29 -0.69 -11.78
C LEU A 176 -2.79 -0.44 -11.74
N THR A 177 -1.98 -1.49 -11.66
CA THR A 177 -0.52 -1.29 -11.72
C THR A 177 -0.10 -0.85 -13.13
N GLU A 178 0.99 -0.07 -13.22
CA GLU A 178 1.58 0.33 -14.51
C GLU A 178 1.81 -0.85 -15.47
N SER A 179 2.22 -2.01 -14.95
CA SER A 179 2.49 -3.19 -15.78
C SER A 179 1.22 -3.73 -16.43
N CYS A 180 0.08 -3.71 -15.72
CA CYS A 180 -1.21 -4.12 -16.26
C CYS A 180 -1.61 -3.27 -17.48
N LEU A 181 -1.27 -1.98 -17.46
CA LEU A 181 -1.64 -1.04 -18.51
C LEU A 181 -0.77 -1.17 -19.76
N ILE A 182 0.44 -1.73 -19.64
CA ILE A 182 1.40 -1.87 -20.75
C ILE A 182 1.22 -3.20 -21.50
N GLU A 183 0.80 -4.27 -20.82
CA GLU A 183 0.63 -5.59 -21.43
C GLU A 183 -0.35 -5.60 -22.62
N ASP A 184 -1.49 -4.91 -22.49
CA ASP A 184 -2.54 -4.84 -23.53
C ASP A 184 -3.19 -3.44 -23.53
N LYS A 185 -2.48 -2.46 -24.12
CA LYS A 185 -2.82 -1.03 -24.03
C LYS A 185 -4.21 -0.68 -24.54
N ASP A 186 -4.60 -1.23 -25.69
CA ASP A 186 -5.88 -0.89 -26.32
C ASP A 186 -7.06 -1.40 -25.48
N ILE A 187 -6.97 -2.64 -24.99
CA ILE A 187 -7.98 -3.25 -24.11
C ILE A 187 -8.04 -2.50 -22.78
N ALA A 188 -6.89 -2.16 -22.19
CA ALA A 188 -6.82 -1.41 -20.95
C ALA A 188 -7.49 -0.03 -21.09
N SER A 189 -7.15 0.71 -22.15
CA SER A 189 -7.73 2.03 -22.44
C SER A 189 -9.24 1.96 -22.63
N GLU A 190 -9.74 1.02 -23.44
CA GLU A 190 -11.17 0.83 -23.65
C GLU A 190 -11.89 0.49 -22.34
N THR A 191 -11.33 -0.43 -21.56
CA THR A 191 -11.94 -0.89 -20.31
C THR A 191 -11.99 0.23 -19.26
N ILE A 192 -10.89 0.98 -19.09
CA ILE A 192 -10.85 2.14 -18.19
C ILE A 192 -11.84 3.21 -18.64
N ALA A 193 -11.92 3.50 -19.95
CA ALA A 193 -12.88 4.46 -20.48
C ALA A 193 -14.33 4.06 -20.18
N ARG A 194 -14.67 2.78 -20.34
CA ARG A 194 -16.01 2.26 -20.01
C ARG A 194 -16.32 2.32 -18.51
N LEU A 195 -15.36 2.00 -17.65
CA LEU A 195 -15.49 2.14 -16.19
C LEU A 195 -15.66 3.61 -15.77
N SER A 196 -14.86 4.50 -16.34
CA SER A 196 -14.91 5.94 -16.10
C SER A 196 -16.24 6.55 -16.57
N ALA A 197 -16.75 6.14 -17.73
CA ALA A 197 -18.07 6.54 -18.24
C ALA A 197 -19.23 6.06 -17.34
N MET A 198 -19.04 4.95 -16.62
CA MET A 198 -19.98 4.49 -15.59
C MET A 198 -19.92 5.35 -14.31
N GLY A 199 -18.85 6.11 -14.11
CA GLY A 199 -18.60 6.92 -12.92
C GLY A 199 -17.77 6.20 -11.85
N VAL A 200 -17.22 5.02 -12.16
CA VAL A 200 -16.28 4.30 -11.28
C VAL A 200 -14.93 5.01 -11.32
N ARG A 201 -14.31 5.20 -10.16
CA ARG A 201 -12.97 5.82 -10.10
C ARG A 201 -11.92 4.81 -10.54
N THR A 202 -10.91 5.29 -11.25
CA THR A 202 -9.77 4.46 -11.64
C THR A 202 -8.47 5.18 -11.33
N THR A 203 -7.53 4.45 -10.77
CA THR A 203 -6.27 4.98 -10.25
C THR A 203 -5.12 4.11 -10.71
N ILE A 204 -4.00 4.75 -11.05
CA ILE A 204 -2.78 4.03 -11.41
C ILE A 204 -1.95 3.81 -10.17
N ASP A 205 -1.73 2.55 -9.87
CA ASP A 205 -0.94 2.08 -8.74
C ASP A 205 0.53 1.92 -9.11
N ASP A 206 1.39 1.94 -8.10
CA ASP A 206 2.83 1.72 -8.21
C ASP A 206 3.57 2.71 -9.14
N PHE A 207 3.03 3.92 -9.30
CA PHE A 207 3.51 4.89 -10.29
C PHE A 207 4.97 5.32 -10.06
N GLY A 208 5.72 5.38 -11.15
CA GLY A 208 7.15 5.74 -11.19
C GLY A 208 8.08 4.53 -11.15
N THR A 209 7.56 3.31 -11.05
CA THR A 209 8.39 2.09 -10.92
C THR A 209 8.33 1.16 -12.13
N GLY A 210 7.42 1.45 -13.07
CA GLY A 210 7.29 0.79 -14.35
C GLY A 210 7.80 1.62 -15.53
N PHE A 211 7.43 1.16 -16.73
CA PHE A 211 7.82 1.74 -18.01
C PHE A 211 6.63 2.44 -18.71
N SER A 212 5.75 3.12 -17.98
CA SER A 212 4.67 3.85 -18.65
C SER A 212 5.24 5.05 -19.39
N SER A 213 5.00 5.11 -20.71
CA SER A 213 5.23 6.35 -21.45
C SER A 213 4.32 7.42 -20.88
N LEU A 214 4.86 8.59 -20.55
CA LEU A 214 4.05 9.73 -20.11
C LEU A 214 2.95 10.05 -21.12
N SER A 215 3.23 9.89 -22.42
CA SER A 215 2.23 10.09 -23.48
C SER A 215 1.03 9.15 -23.37
N TYR A 216 1.24 7.94 -22.85
CA TYR A 216 0.18 6.95 -22.67
C TYR A 216 -0.64 7.27 -21.41
N LEU A 217 0.01 7.70 -20.32
CA LEU A 217 -0.67 8.20 -19.14
C LEU A 217 -1.65 9.32 -19.49
N CYS A 218 -1.22 10.30 -20.30
CA CYS A 218 -2.06 11.42 -20.71
C CYS A 218 -3.31 11.01 -21.52
N ALA A 219 -3.33 9.80 -22.09
CA ALA A 219 -4.44 9.30 -22.90
C ALA A 219 -5.44 8.45 -22.10
N LEU A 220 -5.11 8.06 -20.86
CA LEU A 220 -5.97 7.21 -20.03
C LEU A 220 -6.92 8.08 -19.20
N PRO A 221 -8.23 7.79 -19.18
CA PRO A 221 -9.21 8.55 -18.40
C PRO A 221 -9.20 8.11 -16.92
N VAL A 222 -8.03 8.20 -16.30
CA VAL A 222 -7.81 7.93 -14.87
C VAL A 222 -8.01 9.20 -14.05
N ARG A 223 -8.33 9.04 -12.76
CA ARG A 223 -8.60 10.16 -11.86
C ARG A 223 -7.41 10.48 -10.94
N ALA A 224 -6.60 9.49 -10.64
CA ALA A 224 -5.48 9.65 -9.72
C ALA A 224 -4.30 8.73 -10.05
N ILE A 225 -3.17 9.04 -9.43
CA ILE A 225 -2.01 8.17 -9.35
C ILE A 225 -1.63 7.93 -7.89
N LYS A 226 -1.08 6.75 -7.59
CA LYS A 226 -0.46 6.43 -6.31
C LYS A 226 1.06 6.49 -6.43
N ILE A 227 1.69 7.38 -5.65
CA ILE A 227 3.15 7.42 -5.54
C ILE A 227 3.57 6.32 -4.58
N ASP A 228 4.38 5.42 -5.11
CA ASP A 228 4.83 4.27 -4.34
C ASP A 228 5.65 4.62 -3.10
N ARG A 229 5.46 3.79 -2.08
CA ARG A 229 6.21 3.81 -0.82
C ARG A 229 7.73 3.85 -0.97
N SER A 230 8.32 3.21 -1.98
CA SER A 230 9.78 3.22 -2.15
C SER A 230 10.31 4.62 -2.47
N PHE A 231 9.52 5.47 -3.12
CA PHE A 231 9.87 6.88 -3.31
C PHE A 231 9.65 7.69 -2.03
N VAL A 232 8.51 7.49 -1.37
CA VAL A 232 8.15 8.18 -0.12
C VAL A 232 9.18 7.88 0.98
N GLN A 233 9.53 6.61 1.20
CA GLN A 233 10.53 6.21 2.21
C GLN A 233 11.91 6.83 1.97
N GLN A 234 12.27 7.11 0.72
CA GLN A 234 13.59 7.64 0.38
C GLN A 234 13.64 9.17 0.35
N MET A 235 12.50 9.87 0.43
CA MET A 235 12.44 11.33 0.27
C MET A 235 13.10 12.07 1.44
N GLU A 236 13.12 11.50 2.64
CA GLU A 236 13.72 12.13 3.83
C GLU A 236 15.25 12.14 3.80
N HIS A 237 15.85 11.20 3.08
CA HIS A 237 17.30 10.95 3.12
C HIS A 237 18.00 11.22 1.79
N SER A 238 17.24 11.59 0.75
CA SER A 238 17.76 11.81 -0.60
C SER A 238 17.07 12.99 -1.25
N GLN A 239 17.82 14.11 -1.39
CA GLN A 239 17.35 15.29 -2.13
C GLN A 239 16.92 14.94 -3.56
N LYS A 240 17.54 13.92 -4.17
CA LYS A 240 17.14 13.44 -5.50
C LYS A 240 15.72 12.86 -5.47
N ASN A 241 15.42 12.00 -4.50
CA ASN A 241 14.10 11.38 -4.38
C ASN A 241 13.03 12.38 -3.93
N GLU A 242 13.39 13.30 -3.05
CA GLU A 242 12.54 14.42 -2.68
C GLU A 242 12.14 15.28 -3.90
N ARG A 243 13.11 15.67 -4.74
CA ARG A 243 12.84 16.38 -6.00
C ARG A 243 12.01 15.56 -6.97
N LEU A 244 12.23 14.25 -7.01
CA LEU A 244 11.46 13.33 -7.86
C LEU A 244 9.99 13.26 -7.41
N VAL A 245 9.71 13.02 -6.12
CA VAL A 245 8.35 13.01 -5.56
C VAL A 245 7.65 14.35 -5.83
N LYS A 246 8.32 15.47 -5.56
CA LYS A 246 7.79 16.81 -5.87
C LYS A 246 7.50 16.99 -7.36
N GLY A 247 8.35 16.48 -8.23
CA GLY A 247 8.17 16.49 -9.68
C GLY A 247 6.96 15.66 -10.13
N LEU A 248 6.80 14.45 -9.57
CA LEU A 248 5.67 13.57 -9.85
C LEU A 248 4.34 14.21 -9.43
N ILE A 249 4.29 14.83 -8.25
CA ILE A 249 3.08 15.52 -7.77
C ILE A 249 2.68 16.63 -8.76
N ARG A 250 3.63 17.49 -9.13
CA ARG A 250 3.39 18.58 -10.09
C ARG A 250 2.94 18.08 -11.47
N LEU A 251 3.56 16.99 -11.93
CA LEU A 251 3.21 16.38 -13.20
C LEU A 251 1.78 15.87 -13.18
N ALA A 252 1.39 15.13 -12.14
CA ALA A 252 0.03 14.62 -11.98
C ALA A 252 -1.00 15.76 -11.99
N HIS A 253 -0.77 16.83 -11.23
CA HIS A 253 -1.66 17.99 -11.22
C HIS A 253 -1.73 18.70 -12.57
N SER A 254 -0.63 18.76 -13.32
CA SER A 254 -0.63 19.32 -14.70
C SER A 254 -1.46 18.48 -15.69
N LEU A 255 -1.74 17.23 -15.33
CA LEU A 255 -2.61 16.31 -16.06
C LEU A 255 -4.00 16.21 -15.43
N GLU A 256 -4.33 17.10 -14.48
CA GLU A 256 -5.59 17.12 -13.73
C GLU A 256 -5.85 15.83 -12.93
N LEU A 257 -4.78 15.13 -12.54
CA LEU A 257 -4.83 13.92 -11.72
C LEU A 257 -4.58 14.24 -10.25
N SER A 258 -5.36 13.64 -9.36
CA SER A 258 -5.07 13.64 -7.91
C SER A 258 -3.91 12.70 -7.59
N VAL A 259 -3.24 12.94 -6.45
CA VAL A 259 -2.09 12.17 -6.00
C VAL A 259 -2.32 11.61 -4.61
N LEU A 260 -2.16 10.29 -4.49
CA LEU A 260 -2.12 9.60 -3.21
C LEU A 260 -0.70 9.10 -2.95
N ALA A 261 -0.11 9.47 -1.82
CA ALA A 261 1.21 8.96 -1.42
C ALA A 261 1.08 7.73 -0.51
N GLU A 262 1.78 6.65 -0.85
CA GLU A 262 1.75 5.42 -0.07
C GLU A 262 2.92 5.26 0.88
N GLY A 263 2.70 4.48 1.94
CA GLY A 263 3.76 4.09 2.87
C GLY A 263 4.30 5.25 3.69
N VAL A 264 3.45 6.23 4.01
CA VAL A 264 3.81 7.32 4.92
C VAL A 264 3.94 6.76 6.35
N GLU A 265 5.15 6.82 6.89
CA GLU A 265 5.51 6.25 8.19
C GLU A 265 5.98 7.31 9.21
N THR A 266 6.33 8.53 8.76
CA THR A 266 6.84 9.59 9.63
C THR A 266 6.11 10.93 9.44
N ALA A 267 6.05 11.74 10.50
CA ALA A 267 5.49 13.09 10.44
C ALA A 267 6.24 14.01 9.46
N THR A 268 7.55 13.78 9.28
CA THR A 268 8.37 14.52 8.31
C THR A 268 7.97 14.19 6.88
N GLN A 269 7.76 12.91 6.53
CA GLN A 269 7.24 12.52 5.20
C GLN A 269 5.90 13.20 4.91
N MET A 270 4.96 13.12 5.86
CA MET A 270 3.65 13.78 5.76
C MET A 270 3.79 15.30 5.55
N SER A 271 4.62 15.96 6.34
CA SER A 271 4.86 17.41 6.25
C SER A 271 5.42 17.81 4.88
N LEU A 272 6.36 17.03 4.35
CA LEU A 272 6.92 17.26 3.01
C LEU A 272 5.87 17.04 1.92
N LEU A 273 5.08 15.97 1.99
CA LEU A 273 4.00 15.68 1.03
C LEU A 273 2.95 16.79 1.02
N ARG A 274 2.50 17.25 2.20
CA ARG A 274 1.59 18.39 2.35
C ARG A 274 2.19 19.67 1.76
N ARG A 275 3.46 19.96 2.03
CA ARG A 275 4.19 21.10 1.45
C ARG A 275 4.30 21.03 -0.07
N TYR A 276 4.33 19.83 -0.65
CA TYR A 276 4.38 19.63 -2.10
C TYR A 276 3.01 19.60 -2.76
N GLY A 277 1.94 19.72 -1.98
CA GLY A 277 0.57 19.75 -2.46
C GLY A 277 -0.01 18.37 -2.75
N CYS A 278 0.59 17.29 -2.23
CA CYS A 278 -0.01 15.95 -2.35
C CYS A 278 -1.43 15.96 -1.77
N ASP A 279 -2.39 15.34 -2.48
CA ASP A 279 -3.80 15.44 -2.14
C ASP A 279 -4.17 14.51 -0.98
N ALA A 280 -3.76 13.24 -1.06
CA ALA A 280 -4.07 12.23 -0.05
C ALA A 280 -2.84 11.39 0.32
N MET A 281 -2.95 10.66 1.43
CA MET A 281 -1.96 9.67 1.82
C MET A 281 -2.56 8.41 2.44
N GLN A 282 -1.77 7.35 2.38
CA GLN A 282 -2.00 6.09 3.06
C GLN A 282 -0.68 5.61 3.68
N GLY A 283 -0.71 5.20 4.95
CA GLY A 283 0.50 4.75 5.61
C GLY A 283 0.31 4.49 7.10
N TRP A 284 1.26 3.78 7.71
CA TRP A 284 1.14 3.36 9.11
C TRP A 284 1.36 4.48 10.11
N LEU A 285 1.84 5.65 9.66
CA LEU A 285 1.79 6.86 10.48
C LEU A 285 0.36 7.10 10.98
N ALA A 286 -0.62 6.94 10.09
CA ALA A 286 -2.03 7.16 10.40
C ALA A 286 -2.74 5.86 10.78
N SER A 287 -2.66 4.82 9.93
CA SER A 287 -3.32 3.54 10.20
C SER A 287 -2.77 2.38 9.37
N LYS A 288 -2.80 1.18 9.97
CA LYS A 288 -2.61 -0.08 9.24
C LYS A 288 -3.93 -0.52 8.59
N ALA A 289 -3.88 -1.57 7.78
CA ALA A 289 -5.10 -2.18 7.27
C ALA A 289 -5.90 -2.86 8.41
N LEU A 290 -7.15 -2.47 8.57
CA LEU A 290 -8.03 -2.87 9.67
C LEU A 290 -9.14 -3.82 9.18
N PRO A 291 -9.54 -4.83 9.97
CA PRO A 291 -10.81 -5.50 9.74
C PRO A 291 -11.98 -4.50 9.77
N LEU A 292 -13.03 -4.76 8.99
CA LEU A 292 -14.21 -3.89 8.92
C LEU A 292 -14.78 -3.51 10.30
N PRO A 293 -14.97 -4.44 11.27
CA PRO A 293 -15.50 -4.06 12.59
C PRO A 293 -14.65 -3.01 13.31
N THR A 294 -13.32 -3.12 13.19
CA THR A 294 -12.39 -2.15 13.80
C THR A 294 -12.46 -0.79 13.10
N LEU A 295 -12.59 -0.76 11.77
CA LEU A 295 -12.78 0.50 11.04
C LEU A 295 -14.11 1.17 11.43
N ILE A 296 -15.19 0.41 11.57
CA ILE A 296 -16.49 0.95 12.00
C ILE A 296 -16.39 1.55 13.40
N THR A 297 -15.73 0.87 14.35
CA THR A 297 -15.51 1.44 15.69
C THR A 297 -14.75 2.76 15.61
N TYR A 298 -13.67 2.79 14.83
CA TYR A 298 -12.88 4.00 14.62
C TYR A 298 -13.73 5.16 14.06
N LEU A 299 -14.56 4.90 13.05
CA LEU A 299 -15.43 5.89 12.42
C LEU A 299 -16.56 6.37 13.35
N LYS A 300 -17.04 5.53 14.26
CA LYS A 300 -18.04 5.94 15.26
C LYS A 300 -17.45 6.89 16.30
N GLU A 301 -16.20 6.67 16.68
CA GLU A 301 -15.51 7.47 17.71
C GLU A 301 -15.03 8.81 17.16
N ASN A 302 -14.58 8.86 15.90
CA ASN A 302 -13.91 10.03 15.33
C ASN A 302 -14.66 10.65 14.13
N GLY A 303 -15.74 10.03 13.65
CA GLY A 303 -16.37 10.43 12.38
C GLY A 303 -15.46 10.16 11.19
N LEU A 304 -15.58 10.99 10.14
CA LEU A 304 -14.63 10.99 9.03
C LEU A 304 -13.31 11.69 9.38
N GLN A 305 -13.26 12.44 10.49
CA GLN A 305 -12.06 13.14 10.91
C GLN A 305 -11.02 12.10 11.35
N GLY A 306 -9.98 11.96 10.54
CA GLY A 306 -8.90 11.02 10.77
C GLY A 306 -7.90 11.50 11.82
N ALA A 307 -7.01 10.60 12.24
CA ALA A 307 -5.95 10.85 13.24
C ALA A 307 -4.95 11.97 12.87
N LEU A 308 -5.10 12.58 11.68
CA LEU A 308 -4.30 13.74 11.25
C LEU A 308 -4.74 15.05 11.91
N ALA A 309 -5.88 15.07 12.61
CA ALA A 309 -6.26 16.18 13.47
C ALA A 309 -5.27 16.41 14.64
N VAL A 310 -4.27 15.54 14.83
CA VAL A 310 -3.25 15.64 15.86
C VAL A 310 -2.02 16.44 15.39
N GLU A 311 -2.24 17.64 14.84
CA GLU A 311 -1.23 18.71 14.94
C GLU A 311 -1.37 19.49 16.27
N GLN A 312 -2.36 19.17 17.11
CA GLN A 312 -2.50 19.78 18.45
C GLN A 312 -1.97 18.95 19.64
N GLU A 313 -1.64 17.65 19.51
CA GLU A 313 -0.99 16.92 20.63
C GLU A 313 0.54 16.89 20.58
N GLY A 314 1.15 17.50 19.55
CA GLY A 314 2.59 17.79 19.57
C GLY A 314 3.02 18.65 20.77
N GLU A 315 2.10 19.48 21.28
CA GLU A 315 2.29 20.23 22.53
C GLU A 315 1.87 19.44 23.78
N LEU A 316 0.77 18.68 23.74
CA LEU A 316 0.32 17.90 24.90
C LEU A 316 1.30 16.77 25.25
N MET A 317 1.87 16.08 24.26
CA MET A 317 2.82 14.99 24.52
C MET A 317 4.19 15.51 24.95
N SER A 318 4.62 16.69 24.45
CA SER A 318 5.79 17.42 24.95
C SER A 318 5.60 17.89 26.40
N THR A 319 4.38 18.31 26.76
CA THR A 319 4.03 18.76 28.12
C THR A 319 3.89 17.58 29.08
N MET A 320 3.30 16.47 28.64
CA MET A 320 3.20 15.23 29.42
C MET A 320 4.56 14.54 29.61
N LEU A 321 5.45 14.53 28.61
CA LEU A 321 6.81 14.00 28.79
C LEU A 321 7.61 14.82 29.81
N LYS A 322 7.45 16.15 29.81
CA LYS A 322 8.09 17.04 30.81
C LYS A 322 7.53 16.82 32.21
N ALA A 323 6.24 16.53 32.35
CA ALA A 323 5.60 16.21 33.62
C ALA A 323 5.97 14.80 34.15
N SER A 324 6.13 13.81 33.27
CA SER A 324 6.46 12.43 33.65
C SER A 324 7.96 12.19 33.89
N LEU A 325 8.85 13.04 33.36
CA LEU A 325 10.30 12.93 33.55
C LEU A 325 10.84 13.68 34.78
N GLY A 326 10.00 14.34 35.58
CA GLY A 326 10.44 15.02 36.80
C GLY A 326 11.56 16.04 36.58
N LEU A 327 11.68 16.59 35.36
CA LEU A 327 12.64 17.65 35.05
C LEU A 327 12.01 18.98 35.45
N THR A 328 11.95 19.22 36.76
CA THR A 328 11.83 20.58 37.28
C THR A 328 13.06 21.36 36.86
N ARG A 329 12.83 22.58 36.40
CA ARG A 329 13.86 23.56 36.03
C ARG A 329 14.66 23.92 37.27
N ALA A 330 15.70 23.13 37.55
CA ALA A 330 16.73 23.45 38.53
C ALA A 330 18.08 23.01 37.97
N SER A 331 19.06 23.90 38.09
CA SER A 331 20.48 23.70 37.75
C SER A 331 20.89 24.05 36.31
N LEU A 332 20.71 25.32 35.92
CA LEU A 332 21.61 26.02 35.01
C LEU A 332 21.70 27.48 35.46
N GLU A 333 22.28 27.71 36.64
CA GLU A 333 22.94 28.99 36.90
C GLU A 333 24.38 28.89 36.36
N PRO A 334 24.83 29.83 35.51
CA PRO A 334 26.24 29.91 35.16
C PRO A 334 27.04 30.42 36.37
N PRO A 335 28.27 29.93 36.60
CA PRO A 335 29.11 30.46 37.67
C PRO A 335 29.48 31.91 37.36
N VAL A 336 29.11 32.80 38.27
CA VAL A 336 29.57 34.20 38.30
C VAL A 336 31.02 34.20 38.78
N SER A 337 31.94 34.52 37.89
CA SER A 337 33.30 34.95 38.24
C SER A 337 33.28 36.45 38.57
N PRO A 338 33.77 36.88 39.74
CA PRO A 338 34.01 38.30 40.00
C PRO A 338 35.40 38.66 39.48
N ASP A 339 35.45 39.48 38.43
CA ASP A 339 36.67 40.22 38.07
C ASP A 339 36.55 41.67 38.52
N CYS A 340 37.61 42.08 39.22
CA CYS A 340 38.25 43.40 39.26
C CYS A 340 37.45 44.64 39.70
N ALA A 341 37.81 45.07 40.91
CA ALA A 341 37.99 46.48 41.22
C ALA A 341 39.13 47.07 40.37
N ASP A 342 38.87 48.23 39.77
CA ASP A 342 39.68 49.46 39.84
C ASP A 342 38.78 50.67 39.54
#